data_AF-A0A8T4JHV0-F1
#
_entry.id   AF-A0A8T4JHV0-F1
#
_cell.length_a   1.000
_cell.length_b   1.000
_cell.length_c   1.000
_cell.angle_alpha   90.00
_cell.angle_beta   90.00
_cell.angle_gamma   90.00
#
_symmetry.space_group_name_H-M   'P 1'
#
loop_
_entity.id
_entity.type
_entity.pdbx_description
1 polymer ?
#
loop_
_entity_poly.entity_id
_entity_poly.type
_entity_poly.pdbx_seq_one_letter_code
_entity_poly.pdbx_strand_id
1 'polypeptide(L)' 'MKCKCGNDIKVAVAGGVKSEGCKVLTSITSIVTVQCEKCGSIFQVSITSKNAIIKDD' A
#
# COMPACT_ATOMS: atom_id res chain seq x y z
N MET A 1 2.56 5.85 10.20
CA MET A 1 3.82 6.50 9.80
C MET A 1 3.67 8.01 9.95
N LYS A 2 4.74 8.78 10.13
CA LYS A 2 4.64 10.24 10.26
C LYS A 2 5.07 10.96 8.99
N CYS A 3 4.33 12.00 8.63
CA CYS A 3 4.71 12.95 7.59
C CYS A 3 5.85 13.85 8.09
N LYS A 4 6.53 14.54 7.17
CA LYS A 4 7.54 15.56 7.51
C LYS A 4 6.99 16.68 8.40
N CYS A 5 5.70 17.00 8.31
CA CYS A 5 5.04 17.97 9.17
C CYS A 5 4.57 17.41 10.54
N GLY A 6 4.97 16.17 10.87
CA GLY A 6 4.57 15.51 12.12
C GLY A 6 3.17 14.87 12.10
N ASN A 7 2.39 15.05 11.01
CA ASN A 7 1.06 14.45 10.88
C ASN A 7 1.13 12.92 10.79
N ASP A 8 0.30 12.22 11.56
CA ASP A 8 0.17 10.76 11.45
C ASP A 8 -0.61 10.38 10.18
N ILE A 9 -0.07 9.41 9.45
CA ILE A 9 -0.61 8.90 8.20
C ILE A 9 -0.78 7.38 8.34
N LYS A 10 -1.93 6.89 7.87
CA LYS A 10 -2.21 5.47 7.65
C LYS A 10 -2.55 5.28 6.18
N VAL A 11 -1.83 4.38 5.52
CA VAL A 11 -2.07 3.99 4.13
C VAL A 11 -2.29 2.49 4.12
N ALA A 12 -3.42 2.05 3.59
CA ALA A 12 -3.75 0.64 3.41
C ALA A 12 -4.29 0.45 2.00
N VAL A 13 -3.86 -0.63 1.33
CA VAL A 13 -4.37 -1.05 0.04
C VAL A 13 -5.06 -2.40 0.25
N ALA A 14 -6.32 -2.49 -0.16
CA ALA A 14 -7.06 -3.74 -0.23
C ALA A 14 -7.05 -4.20 -1.69
N GLY A 15 -6.53 -5.40 -1.94
CA GLY A 15 -6.44 -5.96 -3.28
C GLY A 15 -6.01 -7.43 -3.23
N GLY A 16 -6.59 -8.24 -4.11
CA GLY A 16 -6.23 -9.64 -4.31
C GLY A 16 -5.65 -9.85 -5.71
N VAL A 17 -4.85 -10.91 -5.87
CA VAL A 17 -4.44 -11.39 -7.20
C VAL A 17 -5.12 -12.72 -7.44
N LYS A 18 -6.00 -12.76 -8.44
CA LYS A 18 -6.57 -14.00 -8.94
C LYS A 18 -5.69 -14.52 -10.07
N SER A 19 -5.25 -15.78 -9.98
CA SER A 19 -4.54 -16.47 -11.05
C SER A 19 -5.31 -17.72 -11.48
N GLU A 20 -5.56 -17.87 -12.78
CA GLU A 20 -6.21 -19.04 -13.36
C GLU A 20 -5.19 -19.83 -14.19
N GLY A 21 -5.11 -21.15 -13.97
CA GLY A 21 -4.16 -22.03 -14.66
C GLY A 21 -2.68 -21.83 -14.29
N CYS A 22 -2.37 -20.93 -13.36
CA CYS A 22 -1.01 -20.61 -12.90
C CYS A 22 -0.99 -20.34 -11.39
N LYS A 23 0.19 -20.47 -10.76
CA LYS A 23 0.42 -20.12 -9.35
C LYS A 23 1.31 -18.88 -9.25
N VAL A 24 0.89 -17.91 -8.45
CA VAL A 24 1.73 -16.75 -8.11
C VAL A 24 2.86 -17.20 -7.18
N LEU A 25 4.11 -17.00 -7.60
CA LEU A 25 5.31 -17.38 -6.83
C LEU A 25 5.88 -16.21 -6.01
N THR A 26 5.47 -14.97 -6.31
CA THR A 26 6.02 -13.74 -5.72
C THR A 26 5.02 -13.07 -4.78
N SER A 27 5.53 -12.35 -3.78
CA SER A 27 4.68 -11.48 -2.94
C SER A 27 4.32 -10.20 -3.69
N ILE A 28 3.05 -9.78 -3.59
CA ILE A 28 2.59 -8.50 -4.15
C ILE A 28 3.26 -7.35 -3.41
N THR A 29 3.84 -6.42 -4.16
CA THR A 29 4.35 -5.15 -3.66
C THR A 29 3.64 -4.02 -4.39
N SER A 30 2.94 -3.17 -3.65
CA SER A 30 2.29 -1.97 -4.20
C SER A 30 3.07 -0.74 -3.78
N ILE A 31 3.35 0.17 -4.72
CA ILE A 31 3.96 1.47 -4.41
C ILE A 31 2.87 2.53 -4.55
N VAL A 32 2.58 3.24 -3.46
CA VAL A 32 1.57 4.30 -3.43
C VAL A 32 2.27 5.64 -3.28
N THR A 33 2.01 6.56 -4.21
CA THR A 33 2.41 7.96 -4.07
C THR A 33 1.35 8.70 -3.26
N VAL A 34 1.77 9.29 -2.14
CA VAL A 34 0.88 10.00 -1.21
C VAL A 34 1.27 11.47 -1.17
N GLN A 35 0.27 12.34 -1.28
CA GLN A 35 0.40 13.76 -1.00
C GLN A 35 -0.25 14.06 0.35
N CYS A 36 0.48 14.71 1.26
CA CYS A 36 -0.08 15.15 2.54
C CYS A 36 -0.96 16.38 2.34
N GLU A 37 -2.23 16.30 2.71
CA GLU A 37 -3.17 17.42 2.59
C GLU A 37 -2.81 18.63 3.47
N LYS A 38 -2.10 18.41 4.59
CA LYS A 38 -1.71 19.50 5.51
C LYS A 38 -0.52 20.32 5.03
N CYS A 39 0.51 19.70 4.47
CA CYS A 39 1.77 20.37 4.13
C CYS A 39 2.19 20.23 2.67
N GLY A 40 1.35 19.59 1.83
CA GLY A 40 1.60 19.37 0.41
C GLY A 40 2.76 18.42 0.09
N SER A 41 3.44 17.86 1.09
CA SER A 41 4.58 16.96 0.87
C SER A 41 4.16 15.69 0.14
N ILE A 42 4.92 15.33 -0.91
CA ILE A 42 4.72 14.12 -1.70
C ILE A 42 5.80 13.11 -1.35
N PHE A 43 5.41 11.85 -1.13
CA PHE A 43 6.34 10.75 -0.82
C PHE A 43 5.74 9.41 -1.28
N GLN A 44 6.59 8.41 -1.45
CA GLN A 44 6.19 7.06 -1.84
C GLN A 44 6.20 6.12 -0.65
N VAL A 45 5.22 5.21 -0.62
CA VAL A 45 5.09 4.18 0.39
C VAL A 45 4.97 2.83 -0.30
N SER A 46 5.91 1.93 -0.01
CA SER A 46 5.84 0.55 -0.45
C SER A 46 5.03 -0.26 0.55
N ILE A 47 3.94 -0.86 0.08
CA ILE A 47 3.05 -1.72 0.85
C ILE A 47 3.30 -3.15 0.38
N THR A 48 3.86 -3.95 1.28
CA THR A 48 4.03 -5.39 1.09
C THR A 48 2.82 -6.13 1.65
N SER A 49 2.54 -7.31 1.10
CA SER A 49 1.40 -8.17 1.43
C SER A 49 1.17 -8.42 2.93
N LYS A 50 2.19 -8.31 3.79
CA LYS A 50 2.03 -8.43 5.26
C LYS A 50 1.19 -7.31 5.89
N ASN A 51 1.06 -6.16 5.22
CA ASN A 51 0.28 -5.00 5.65
C ASN A 51 -0.92 -4.70 4.73
N ALA A 52 -1.15 -5.54 3.71
CA ALA A 52 -2.30 -5.44 2.83
C ALA A 52 -3.44 -6.30 3.39
N ILE A 53 -4.64 -5.74 3.47
CA ILE A 53 -5.83 -6.52 3.81
C ILE A 53 -6.26 -7.24 2.52
N ILE A 54 -5.92 -8.53 2.42
CA ILE A 54 -6.42 -9.39 1.35
C ILE A 54 -7.77 -9.94 1.83
N LYS A 55 -8.86 -9.51 1.18
CA LYS A 55 -10.16 -10.18 1.29
C LYS A 55 -10.30 -11.09 0.07
N ASP A 56 -10.41 -12.39 0.31
CA ASP A 56 -11.01 -13.32 -0.63
C ASP A 56 -12.54 -13.21 -0.49
N ASP A 57 -13.24 -13.19 -1.63
CA ASP A 57 -14.71 -13.28 -1.73
C ASP A 57 -15.07 -14.72 -2.13
#